data_AF-A0A085AE42-F1
#
_entry.id   AF-A0A085AE42-F1
#
_cell.length_a   1.000
_cell.length_b   1.000
_cell.length_c   1.000
_cell.angle_alpha   90.00
_cell.angle_beta   90.00
_cell.angle_gamma   90.00
#
_symmetry.space_group_name_H-M   'P 1'
#
loop_
_entity.id
_entity.type
_entity.pdbx_description
1 polymer ?
#
loop_
_entity_poly.entity_id
_entity_poly.type
_entity_poly.pdbx_seq_one_letter_code
_entity_poly.pdbx_strand_id
1 'polypeptide(L)'
;MEKEGTVLTDSAKVAQWGAPTLDVWVVRKDFAEQHPDVVKAFAKSAIDAQRPYIENPDEWLKQPDNLNKLSRLSGVPEADVPGLVKGNTYLTTEQQIQQLSGPVNKAILDTAQFLKEQGKVPAVASDYSQFVTDRFVK
;
A
#
# COMPACT_ATOMS: atom_id res chain seq x y z
N MET A 1 -26.56 -4.28 8.90
CA MET A 1 -27.41 -3.59 7.90
C MET A 1 -26.57 -3.01 6.73
N GLU A 2 -25.37 -3.52 6.45
CA GLU A 2 -24.45 -2.91 5.45
C GLU A 2 -24.45 -3.57 4.06
N LYS A 3 -25.23 -4.64 3.82
CA LYS A 3 -25.12 -5.44 2.58
C LYS A 3 -26.05 -5.04 1.42
N GLU A 4 -26.83 -3.97 1.53
CA GLU A 4 -27.83 -3.58 0.52
C GLU A 4 -27.49 -2.30 -0.27
N GLY A 5 -26.25 -1.80 -0.15
CA GLY A 5 -25.78 -0.64 -0.90
C GLY A 5 -25.35 -0.96 -2.33
N THR A 6 -25.40 0.04 -3.21
CA THR A 6 -24.86 -0.02 -4.57
C THR A 6 -23.55 0.76 -4.66
N VAL A 7 -22.49 0.13 -5.20
CA VAL A 7 -21.21 0.80 -5.47
C VAL A 7 -21.39 1.80 -6.61
N LEU A 8 -21.19 3.11 -6.33
CA LEU A 8 -21.27 4.17 -7.34
C LEU A 8 -19.92 4.43 -8.04
N THR A 9 -18.82 4.27 -7.31
CA THR A 9 -17.44 4.37 -7.80
C THR A 9 -16.51 3.65 -6.82
N ASP A 10 -15.27 3.40 -7.24
CA ASP A 10 -14.21 2.82 -6.42
C ASP A 10 -12.86 3.53 -6.67
N SER A 11 -11.86 3.25 -5.84
CA SER A 11 -10.53 3.88 -5.93
C SER A 11 -9.79 3.53 -7.22
N ALA A 12 -10.06 2.37 -7.84
CA ALA A 12 -9.47 2.02 -9.13
C ALA A 12 -10.03 2.90 -10.24
N LYS A 13 -11.33 3.24 -10.20
CA LYS A 13 -11.96 4.18 -11.11
C LYS A 13 -11.45 5.61 -10.91
N VAL A 14 -11.27 6.03 -9.66
CA VAL A 14 -10.70 7.35 -9.32
C VAL A 14 -9.23 7.46 -9.78
N ALA A 15 -8.46 6.37 -9.70
CA ALA A 15 -7.10 6.33 -10.24
C ALA A 15 -7.06 6.59 -11.75
N GLN A 16 -8.02 6.04 -12.52
CA GLN A 16 -8.15 6.31 -13.96
C GLN A 16 -8.50 7.78 -14.27
N TRP A 17 -9.09 8.49 -13.31
CA TRP A 17 -9.37 9.93 -13.42
C TRP A 17 -8.17 10.81 -13.06
N GLY A 18 -7.05 10.21 -12.65
CA GLY A 18 -5.80 10.91 -12.34
C GLY A 18 -5.50 11.10 -10.86
N ALA A 19 -6.27 10.47 -9.95
CA ALA A 19 -6.04 10.56 -8.50
C ALA A 19 -5.81 9.17 -7.86
N PRO A 20 -4.73 8.45 -8.22
CA PRO A 20 -4.41 7.18 -7.59
C PRO A 20 -4.09 7.38 -6.10
N THR A 21 -4.46 6.41 -5.27
CA THR A 21 -4.13 6.37 -3.84
C THR A 21 -3.26 5.14 -3.55
N LEU A 22 -2.39 5.25 -2.55
CA LEU A 22 -1.43 4.22 -2.18
C LEU A 22 -1.49 3.99 -0.66
N ASP A 23 -1.39 2.73 -0.26
CA ASP A 23 -1.06 2.36 1.11
C ASP A 23 0.46 2.18 1.24
N VAL A 24 1.06 2.79 2.25
CA VAL A 24 2.51 2.80 2.47
C VAL A 24 2.88 2.51 3.92
N TRP A 25 4.03 1.88 4.11
CA TRP A 25 4.67 1.77 5.41
C TRP A 25 5.66 2.92 5.59
N VAL A 26 5.56 3.62 6.73
CA VAL A 26 6.48 4.69 7.11
C VAL A 26 7.19 4.35 8.40
N VAL A 27 8.43 4.79 8.53
CA VAL A 27 9.24 4.60 9.74
C VAL A 27 9.78 5.94 10.21
N ARG A 28 9.78 6.15 11.53
CA ARG A 28 10.41 7.35 12.09
C ARG A 28 11.92 7.33 11.86
N LYS A 29 12.48 8.51 11.61
CA LYS A 29 13.90 8.68 11.29
C LYS A 29 14.82 8.18 12.40
N ASP A 30 14.52 8.53 13.65
CA ASP A 30 15.31 8.10 14.82
C ASP A 30 15.34 6.58 15.01
N PHE A 31 14.18 5.92 14.88
CA PHE A 31 14.10 4.47 14.93
C PHE A 31 14.89 3.81 13.79
N ALA A 32 14.78 4.36 12.58
CA ALA A 32 15.48 3.84 11.40
C ALA A 32 17.01 4.02 11.47
N GLU A 33 17.49 5.04 12.19
CA GLU A 33 18.92 5.26 12.45
C GLU A 33 19.45 4.34 13.55
N GLN A 34 18.68 4.11 14.62
CA GLN A 34 19.08 3.26 15.75
C GLN A 34 18.93 1.76 15.46
N HIS A 35 17.96 1.38 14.64
CA HIS A 35 17.59 -0.01 14.38
C HIS A 35 17.45 -0.32 12.87
N PRO A 36 18.45 -0.01 12.03
CA PRO A 36 18.33 -0.19 10.58
C PRO A 36 18.03 -1.64 10.17
N ASP A 37 18.59 -2.63 10.88
CA ASP A 37 18.37 -4.04 10.56
C ASP A 37 16.95 -4.52 10.90
N VAL A 38 16.32 -3.94 11.92
CA VAL A 38 14.92 -4.22 12.26
C VAL A 38 14.00 -3.69 11.16
N VAL A 39 14.29 -2.50 10.63
CA VAL A 39 13.51 -1.92 9.52
C VAL A 39 13.67 -2.77 8.25
N LYS A 40 14.90 -3.22 7.94
CA LYS A 40 15.12 -4.17 6.82
C LYS A 40 14.35 -5.47 7.02
N ALA A 41 14.40 -6.04 8.22
CA ALA A 41 13.69 -7.29 8.53
C ALA A 41 12.17 -7.12 8.39
N PHE A 42 11.62 -5.98 8.83
CA PHE A 42 10.21 -5.66 8.64
C PHE A 42 9.85 -5.61 7.15
N ALA A 43 10.58 -4.81 6.36
CA ALA A 43 10.32 -4.68 4.93
C ALA A 43 10.42 -6.03 4.20
N LYS A 44 11.46 -6.82 4.52
CA LYS A 44 11.63 -8.17 3.97
C LYS A 44 10.45 -9.07 4.30
N SER A 45 10.00 -9.09 5.56
CA SER A 45 8.89 -9.95 5.99
C SER A 45 7.57 -9.65 5.27
N ALA A 46 7.29 -8.36 5.04
CA ALA A 46 6.09 -7.93 4.32
C ALA A 46 6.15 -8.32 2.84
N ILE A 47 7.29 -8.09 2.18
CA ILE A 47 7.48 -8.43 0.77
C ILE A 47 7.44 -9.96 0.57
N ASP A 48 8.14 -10.73 1.42
CA ASP A 48 8.12 -12.19 1.35
C ASP A 48 6.71 -12.76 1.53
N ALA A 49 5.89 -12.16 2.39
CA ALA A 49 4.51 -12.60 2.63
C ALA A 49 3.59 -12.32 1.42
N GLN A 50 3.86 -11.26 0.65
CA GLN A 50 3.08 -10.92 -0.55
C GLN A 50 3.47 -11.76 -1.77
N ARG A 51 4.73 -12.19 -1.87
CA ARG A 51 5.25 -12.90 -3.05
C ARG A 51 4.40 -14.12 -3.49
N PRO A 52 4.01 -15.06 -2.62
CA PRO A 52 3.20 -16.21 -3.04
C PRO A 52 1.83 -15.82 -3.61
N TYR A 53 1.23 -14.74 -3.11
CA TYR A 53 0.00 -14.21 -3.69
C TYR A 53 0.25 -13.60 -5.07
N ILE A 54 1.32 -12.83 -5.25
CA ILE A 54 1.69 -12.23 -6.55
C ILE A 54 1.95 -13.32 -7.60
N GLU A 55 2.64 -14.40 -7.22
CA GLU A 55 3.00 -15.50 -8.12
C GLU A 55 1.79 -16.33 -8.56
N ASN A 56 0.85 -16.62 -7.64
CA ASN A 56 -0.36 -17.38 -7.96
C ASN A 56 -1.53 -17.00 -7.03
N PRO A 57 -2.28 -15.93 -7.37
CA PRO A 57 -3.36 -15.42 -6.53
C PRO A 57 -4.45 -16.46 -6.24
N ASP A 58 -4.83 -17.24 -7.26
CA ASP A 58 -5.93 -18.20 -7.13
C ASP A 58 -5.55 -19.39 -6.25
N GLU A 59 -4.29 -19.84 -6.28
CA GLU A 59 -3.83 -20.90 -5.38
C GLU A 59 -3.64 -20.40 -3.96
N TRP A 60 -3.12 -19.18 -3.79
CA TRP A 60 -2.96 -18.56 -2.47
C TRP A 60 -4.29 -18.35 -1.76
N LEU A 61 -5.33 -17.97 -2.51
CA LEU A 61 -6.69 -17.74 -1.99
C LEU A 61 -7.49 -19.02 -1.71
N LYS A 62 -7.02 -20.19 -2.15
CA LYS A 62 -7.62 -21.48 -1.74
C LYS A 62 -7.13 -21.95 -0.37
N GLN A 63 -6.05 -21.38 0.15
CA GLN A 63 -5.45 -21.81 1.42
C GLN A 63 -6.30 -21.28 2.59
N PRO A 64 -6.95 -22.15 3.39
CA PRO A 64 -7.84 -21.70 4.47
C PRO A 64 -7.12 -20.86 5.52
N ASP A 65 -5.87 -21.21 5.84
CA ASP A 65 -5.06 -20.47 6.81
C ASP A 65 -4.80 -19.01 6.39
N ASN A 66 -4.67 -18.74 5.10
CA ASN A 66 -4.51 -17.38 4.60
C ASN A 66 -5.80 -16.58 4.81
N LEU A 67 -6.93 -17.15 4.38
CA LEU A 67 -8.25 -16.51 4.53
C LEU A 67 -8.60 -16.27 6.00
N ASN A 68 -8.37 -17.25 6.86
CA ASN A 68 -8.65 -17.14 8.29
C ASN A 68 -7.82 -16.05 8.98
N LYS A 69 -6.52 -15.97 8.68
CA LYS A 69 -5.64 -14.93 9.24
C LYS A 69 -6.11 -13.54 8.82
N LEU A 70 -6.43 -13.33 7.55
CA LEU A 70 -6.89 -12.03 7.03
C LEU A 70 -8.26 -11.67 7.61
N SER A 71 -9.20 -12.62 7.62
CA SER A 71 -10.52 -12.43 8.24
C SER A 71 -10.41 -11.99 9.69
N ARG A 72 -9.59 -12.69 10.49
CA ARG A 72 -9.39 -12.38 11.91
C ARG A 72 -8.72 -11.02 12.14
N LEU A 73 -7.70 -10.68 11.35
CA LEU A 73 -6.95 -9.42 11.52
C LEU A 73 -7.72 -8.20 11.01
N SER A 74 -8.51 -8.36 9.95
CA SER A 74 -9.28 -7.27 9.33
C SER A 74 -10.71 -7.16 9.86
N GLY A 75 -11.21 -8.16 10.59
CA GLY A 75 -12.56 -8.16 11.16
C GLY A 75 -13.68 -8.37 10.14
N VAL A 76 -13.39 -9.03 9.02
CA VAL A 76 -14.34 -9.29 7.93
C VAL A 76 -14.66 -10.78 7.81
N PRO A 77 -15.84 -11.18 7.32
CA PRO A 77 -16.12 -12.59 7.01
C PRO A 77 -15.11 -13.18 6.02
N GLU A 78 -14.72 -14.46 6.19
CA GLU A 78 -13.78 -15.14 5.28
C GLU A 78 -14.24 -15.10 3.82
N ALA A 79 -15.55 -15.17 3.57
CA ALA A 79 -16.13 -15.08 2.23
C ALA A 79 -15.87 -13.74 1.52
N ASP A 80 -15.63 -12.67 2.28
CA ASP A 80 -15.40 -11.33 1.73
C ASP A 80 -13.89 -11.09 1.45
N VAL A 81 -12.99 -11.90 2.05
CA VAL A 81 -11.52 -11.74 1.93
C VAL A 81 -11.01 -11.81 0.48
N PRO A 82 -11.40 -12.80 -0.36
CA PRO A 82 -10.87 -12.88 -1.73
C PRO A 82 -11.15 -11.64 -2.57
N GLY A 83 -12.34 -11.05 -2.43
CA GLY A 83 -12.72 -9.82 -3.14
C GLY A 83 -11.88 -8.63 -2.69
N LEU A 84 -11.66 -8.48 -1.38
CA LEU A 84 -10.86 -7.39 -0.81
C LEU A 84 -9.38 -7.47 -1.19
N VAL A 85 -8.79 -8.67 -1.17
CA VAL A 85 -7.39 -8.87 -1.56
C VAL A 85 -7.20 -8.60 -3.06
N LYS A 86 -8.12 -9.08 -3.91
CA LYS A 86 -8.10 -8.81 -5.36
C LYS A 86 -8.39 -7.35 -5.71
N GLY A 87 -8.95 -6.57 -4.78
CA GLY A 87 -9.22 -5.14 -4.95
C GLY A 87 -7.96 -4.26 -5.02
N ASN A 88 -6.77 -4.82 -4.73
CA ASN A 88 -5.51 -4.11 -4.77
C ASN A 88 -4.47 -4.85 -5.61
N THR A 89 -3.46 -4.12 -6.05
CA THR A 89 -2.24 -4.70 -6.62
C THR A 89 -1.12 -4.65 -5.58
N TYR A 90 -0.25 -5.66 -5.62
CA TYR A 90 0.90 -5.77 -4.74
C TYR A 90 2.17 -5.79 -5.58
N LEU A 91 3.29 -5.38 -4.99
CA LEU A 91 4.52 -5.11 -5.72
C LEU A 91 5.59 -6.17 -5.40
N THR A 92 6.29 -6.66 -6.42
CA THR A 92 7.54 -7.43 -6.22
C THR A 92 8.63 -6.53 -5.62
N THR A 93 9.72 -7.12 -5.15
CA THR A 93 10.89 -6.36 -4.67
C THR A 93 11.40 -5.37 -5.71
N GLU A 94 11.51 -5.79 -6.97
CA GLU A 94 11.98 -4.92 -8.06
C GLU A 94 11.03 -3.76 -8.30
N GLN A 95 9.72 -4.03 -8.27
CA GLN A 95 8.70 -2.99 -8.41
C GLN A 95 8.71 -2.03 -7.21
N GLN A 96 8.89 -2.52 -5.98
CA GLN A 96 9.05 -1.68 -4.79
C GLN A 96 10.25 -0.72 -4.96
N ILE A 97 11.42 -1.22 -5.37
CA ILE A 97 12.61 -0.39 -5.61
C ILE A 97 12.32 0.67 -6.69
N GLN A 98 11.70 0.28 -7.81
CA GLN A 98 11.35 1.21 -8.88
C GLN A 98 10.40 2.30 -8.39
N GLN A 99 9.35 1.96 -7.63
CA GLN A 99 8.39 2.92 -7.10
C GLN A 99 9.02 3.87 -6.07
N LEU A 100 9.86 3.36 -5.17
CA LEU A 100 10.52 4.15 -4.12
C LEU A 100 11.62 5.07 -4.65
N SER A 101 12.19 4.78 -5.82
CA SER A 101 13.23 5.62 -6.45
C SER A 101 12.72 6.90 -7.14
N GLY A 102 11.41 7.15 -7.18
CA GLY A 102 10.87 8.36 -7.80
C GLY A 102 9.33 8.47 -7.83
N PRO A 103 8.61 7.47 -8.37
CA PRO A 103 7.15 7.52 -8.48
C PRO A 103 6.41 7.87 -7.18
N VAL A 104 6.83 7.34 -6.04
CA VAL A 104 6.20 7.65 -4.74
C VAL A 104 6.36 9.12 -4.36
N ASN A 105 7.52 9.74 -4.62
CA ASN A 105 7.72 11.18 -4.39
C ASN A 105 6.74 12.02 -5.21
N LYS A 106 6.58 11.68 -6.50
CA LYS A 106 5.60 12.35 -7.36
C LYS A 106 4.17 12.15 -6.85
N ALA A 107 3.81 10.94 -6.42
CA ALA A 107 2.48 10.67 -5.86
C ALA A 107 2.19 11.51 -4.61
N ILE A 108 3.17 11.68 -3.71
CA ILE A 108 3.03 12.56 -2.54
C ILE A 108 2.84 14.01 -2.97
N LEU A 109 3.63 14.49 -3.93
CA LEU A 109 3.52 15.86 -4.46
C LEU A 109 2.13 16.12 -5.06
N ASP A 110 1.67 15.26 -5.96
CA ASP A 110 0.37 15.39 -6.62
C ASP A 110 -0.78 15.34 -5.59
N THR A 111 -0.68 14.45 -4.60
CA THR A 111 -1.65 14.35 -3.50
C THR A 111 -1.68 15.63 -2.66
N ALA A 112 -0.50 16.15 -2.27
CA ALA A 112 -0.41 17.37 -1.48
C ALA A 112 -0.98 18.58 -2.23
N GLN A 113 -0.70 18.67 -3.54
CA GLN A 113 -1.23 19.72 -4.41
C GLN A 113 -2.77 19.65 -4.49
N PHE A 114 -3.33 18.46 -4.71
CA PHE A 114 -4.78 18.25 -4.69
C PHE A 114 -5.38 18.64 -3.33
N LEU A 115 -4.77 18.22 -2.22
CA LEU A 115 -5.22 18.59 -0.87
C LEU A 115 -5.18 20.10 -0.63
N LYS A 116 -4.20 20.83 -1.20
CA LYS A 116 -4.14 22.29 -1.13
C LYS A 116 -5.28 22.94 -1.92
N GLU A 117 -5.55 22.47 -3.14
CA GLU A 117 -6.66 22.95 -3.96
C GLU A 117 -8.03 22.73 -3.29
N GLN A 118 -8.16 21.63 -2.54
CA GLN A 118 -9.34 21.32 -1.73
C GLN A 118 -9.36 22.03 -0.35
N GLY A 119 -8.39 22.91 -0.08
CA GLY A 119 -8.30 23.68 1.17
C GLY A 119 -7.98 22.85 2.43
N LYS A 120 -7.41 21.66 2.28
CA LYS A 120 -7.07 20.75 3.39
C LYS A 120 -5.68 20.99 3.98
N VAL A 121 -4.77 21.57 3.19
CA VAL A 121 -3.44 22.00 3.66
C VAL A 121 -3.12 23.40 3.14
N PRO A 122 -2.46 24.25 3.94
CA PRO A 122 -2.21 25.65 3.57
C PRO A 122 -1.04 25.82 2.58
N ALA A 123 -0.10 24.87 2.55
CA ALA A 123 1.11 24.93 1.73
C ALA A 123 1.57 23.53 1.33
N VAL A 124 2.37 23.47 0.26
CA VAL A 124 2.97 22.25 -0.29
C VAL A 124 4.45 22.51 -0.58
N ALA A 125 5.30 21.51 -0.35
CA ALA A 125 6.69 21.55 -0.80
C ALA A 125 6.77 21.26 -2.31
N SER A 126 7.87 21.67 -2.95
CA SER A 126 8.17 21.32 -4.33
C SER A 126 8.76 19.92 -4.49
N ASP A 127 9.21 19.31 -3.39
CA ASP A 127 9.83 17.99 -3.35
C ASP A 127 9.61 17.32 -1.98
N TYR A 128 9.33 16.02 -2.01
CA TYR A 128 9.12 15.18 -0.84
C TYR A 128 10.11 13.99 -0.79
N SER A 129 11.19 14.02 -1.58
CA SER A 129 12.15 12.91 -1.66
C SER A 129 12.77 12.56 -0.29
N GLN A 130 12.90 13.54 0.61
CA GLN A 130 13.36 13.33 1.99
C GLN A 130 12.49 12.37 2.82
N PHE A 131 11.23 12.13 2.40
CA PHE A 131 10.29 11.24 3.07
C PHE A 131 10.23 9.84 2.44
N VAL A 132 11.04 9.57 1.40
CA VAL A 132 11.02 8.32 0.65
C VAL A 132 12.44 7.73 0.60
N THR A 133 12.57 6.42 0.80
CA THR A 133 13.87 5.74 0.69
C THR A 133 13.69 4.28 0.28
N ASP A 134 14.60 3.78 -0.56
CA ASP A 134 14.63 2.39 -1.00
C ASP A 134 15.72 1.55 -0.27
N ARG A 135 16.48 2.16 0.65
CA ARG A 135 17.63 1.52 1.32
C ARG A 135 17.29 0.31 2.18
N PHE A 136 16.02 0.13 2.51
CA PHE A 136 15.52 -0.97 3.36
C PHE A 136 14.94 -2.14 2.56
N VAL A 137 14.82 -2.00 1.24
CA VAL A 137 14.32 -3.03 0.33
C VAL A 137 15.36 -3.49 -0.70
N LYS A 138 16.48 -2.78 -0.79
CA LYS A 138 17.67 -3.16 -1.58
C LYS A 138 18.52 -4.21 -0.87
#